data_AF-A0A0C9TBP3-F1
#
_entry.id   AF-A0A0C9TBP3-F1
#
_cell.length_a   1.000
_cell.length_b   1.000
_cell.length_c   1.000
_cell.angle_alpha   90.00
_cell.angle_beta   90.00
_cell.angle_gamma   90.00
#
_symmetry.space_group_name_H-M   'P 1'
#
loop_
_entity.id
_entity.type
_entity.pdbx_description
1 polymer ?
#
loop_
_entity_poly.entity_id
_entity_poly.type
_entity_poly.pdbx_seq_one_letter_code
_entity_poly.pdbx_strand_id
1 'polypeptide(L)' 'SVPLQQLPAPQSLDDPSVPNVPIGAEAPVKLDNLGPMVVNSDGTLSRIANWENMTEGERERTTRVVAARNR' A
#
# COMPACT_ATOMS: atom_id res chain seq x y z
N SER A 1 15.20 -29.35 27.03
CA SER A 1 15.20 -27.92 26.74
C SER A 1 14.98 -27.71 25.25
N VAL A 2 13.95 -26.95 24.86
CA VAL A 2 13.66 -26.64 23.45
C VAL A 2 14.45 -25.38 23.09
N PRO A 3 15.25 -25.36 22.00
CA PRO A 3 15.96 -24.16 21.61
C PRO A 3 14.95 -23.11 21.12
N LEU A 4 15.04 -21.89 21.65
CA LEU A 4 14.26 -20.76 21.16
C LEU A 4 14.75 -20.43 19.75
N GLN A 5 13.94 -20.75 18.73
CA GLN A 5 14.14 -20.24 17.38
C GLN A 5 14.03 -18.72 17.43
N GLN A 6 15.14 -18.03 17.26
CA GLN A 6 15.18 -16.58 17.19
C GLN A 6 14.73 -16.13 15.80
N LEU A 7 13.86 -15.12 15.76
CA LEU A 7 13.46 -14.47 14.52
C LEU A 7 14.69 -13.77 13.89
N PRO A 8 14.77 -13.67 12.56
CA PRO A 8 15.79 -12.88 11.89
C PRO A 8 15.79 -11.44 12.42
N ALA A 9 16.97 -10.85 12.59
CA ALA A 9 17.08 -9.44 12.89
C ALA A 9 16.41 -8.61 11.77
N PRO A 10 15.71 -7.51 12.10
CA PRO A 10 15.15 -6.63 11.09
C PRO A 10 16.26 -6.13 10.14
N GLN A 11 15.92 -5.98 8.87
CA GLN A 11 16.82 -5.45 7.85
C GLN A 11 17.21 -4.01 8.22
N SER A 12 18.47 -3.63 7.97
CA SER A 12 19.00 -2.30 8.30
C SER A 12 18.10 -1.21 7.69
N LEU A 13 17.68 -0.25 8.52
CA LEU A 13 16.77 0.84 8.16
C LEU A 13 17.40 1.90 7.25
N ASP A 14 18.67 1.73 6.88
CA ASP A 14 19.47 2.70 6.10
C ASP A 14 19.35 2.49 4.58
N ASP A 15 18.42 1.64 4.13
CA ASP A 15 18.14 1.48 2.71
C ASP A 15 17.42 2.74 2.19
N PRO A 16 18.03 3.54 1.30
CA PRO A 16 17.41 4.76 0.77
C PRO A 16 16.17 4.48 -0.09
N SER A 17 15.91 3.22 -0.46
CA SER A 17 14.69 2.80 -1.15
C SER A 17 13.49 2.58 -0.22
N VAL A 18 13.69 2.57 1.11
CA VAL A 18 12.64 2.39 2.10
C VAL A 18 12.19 3.75 2.64
N PRO A 19 10.94 4.18 2.39
CA PRO A 19 10.43 5.45 2.91
C PRO A 19 10.31 5.40 4.43
N ASN A 20 11.03 6.28 5.13
CA ASN A 20 10.93 6.39 6.58
C ASN A 20 9.71 7.27 6.94
N VAL A 21 8.70 6.69 7.59
CA VAL A 21 7.43 7.36 7.88
C VAL A 21 7.43 7.85 9.34
N PRO A 22 7.57 9.17 9.59
CA PRO A 22 7.50 9.71 10.95
C PRO A 22 6.08 9.55 11.53
N ILE A 23 5.98 8.91 12.70
CA ILE A 23 4.73 8.75 13.43
C ILE A 23 4.33 10.11 14.03
N GLY A 24 3.15 10.61 13.69
CA GLY A 24 2.65 11.91 14.14
C GLY A 24 2.90 13.07 13.16
N ALA A 25 3.35 12.79 11.93
CA ALA A 25 3.42 13.79 10.89
C ALA A 25 2.02 14.33 10.54
N GLU A 26 1.88 15.66 10.56
CA GLU A 26 0.65 16.34 10.12
C GLU A 26 0.43 16.21 8.60
N ALA A 27 1.49 15.88 7.85
CA ALA A 27 1.43 15.67 6.41
C ALA A 27 1.07 14.21 6.08
N PRO A 28 0.03 13.96 5.26
CA PRO A 28 -0.28 12.63 4.76
C PRO A 28 0.91 12.07 3.97
N VAL A 29 1.43 10.92 4.36
CA VAL A 29 2.38 10.19 3.50
C VAL A 29 1.58 9.63 2.34
N LYS A 30 1.84 10.15 1.15
CA LYS A 30 1.26 9.66 -0.10
C LYS A 30 1.96 8.37 -0.51
N LEU A 31 1.29 7.24 -0.28
CA LEU A 31 1.68 5.95 -0.83
C LEU A 31 1.03 5.78 -2.22
N ASP A 32 1.43 6.63 -3.17
CA ASP A 32 0.86 6.67 -4.53
C ASP A 32 1.04 5.33 -5.29
N ASN A 33 2.08 4.60 -4.92
CA ASN A 33 2.44 3.25 -5.37
C ASN A 33 1.38 2.18 -5.08
N LEU A 34 0.58 2.35 -4.02
CA LEU A 34 -0.43 1.33 -3.66
C LEU A 34 -1.72 1.47 -4.46
N GLY A 35 -1.94 2.63 -5.07
CA GLY A 35 -3.17 2.96 -5.78
C GLY A 35 -4.40 3.06 -4.87
N PRO A 36 -5.59 3.19 -5.47
CA PRO A 36 -6.84 3.28 -4.71
C PRO A 36 -7.16 1.93 -4.05
N MET A 37 -7.63 1.99 -2.80
CA MET A 37 -8.20 0.84 -2.11
C MET A 37 -9.70 0.71 -2.44
N VAL A 38 -10.14 -0.53 -2.62
CA VAL A 38 -11.54 -0.87 -2.91
C VAL A 38 -12.18 -1.42 -1.64
N VAL A 39 -13.37 -0.91 -1.31
CA VAL A 39 -14.21 -1.47 -0.24
C VAL A 39 -15.23 -2.39 -0.89
N ASN A 40 -15.21 -3.67 -0.51
CA ASN A 40 -16.19 -4.64 -1.00
C ASN A 40 -17.49 -4.53 -0.18
N SER A 41 -18.59 -5.06 -0.72
CA SER A 41 -19.90 -4.99 -0.07
C SER A 41 -19.97 -5.73 1.28
N ASP A 42 -19.04 -6.66 1.53
CA ASP A 42 -18.89 -7.37 2.81
C ASP A 42 -18.02 -6.63 3.84
N GLY A 43 -17.54 -5.42 3.51
CA GLY A 43 -16.70 -4.58 4.36
C GLY A 43 -15.20 -4.91 4.29
N THR A 44 -14.79 -5.89 3.50
CA THR A 44 -13.36 -6.19 3.29
C THR A 44 -12.70 -5.15 2.37
N LEU A 45 -11.38 -5.01 2.51
CA LEU A 45 -10.57 -4.10 1.69
C LEU A 45 -9.75 -4.89 0.67
N SER A 46 -9.77 -4.43 -0.59
CA SER A 46 -8.98 -4.98 -1.69
C SER A 46 -8.05 -3.92 -2.28
N ARG A 47 -6.91 -4.36 -2.82
CA ARG A 47 -6.02 -3.54 -3.65
C ARG A 47 -6.10 -3.99 -5.11
N ILE A 48 -5.81 -3.08 -6.01
CA ILE A 48 -5.63 -3.37 -7.44
C ILE A 48 -4.26 -4.02 -7.65
N ALA A 49 -4.25 -5.33 -7.90
CA ALA A 49 -3.03 -6.13 -7.91
C ALA A 49 -2.00 -5.70 -8.97
N ASN A 50 -2.44 -5.18 -10.11
CA ASN A 50 -1.59 -4.76 -11.22
C ASN A 50 -1.32 -3.25 -11.27
N TRP A 51 -1.65 -2.49 -10.21
CA TRP A 51 -1.59 -1.02 -10.21
C TRP A 51 -0.23 -0.46 -10.64
N GLU A 52 0.85 -1.00 -10.08
CA GLU A 52 2.23 -0.56 -10.36
C GLU A 52 2.61 -0.72 -11.84
N ASN A 53 2.07 -1.76 -12.49
CA ASN A 53 2.37 -2.08 -13.88
C ASN A 53 1.49 -1.31 -14.87
N MET A 54 0.50 -0.56 -14.39
CA MET A 54 -0.40 0.22 -15.25
C MET A 54 0.25 1.53 -15.70
N THR A 55 0.00 1.91 -16.95
CA THR A 55 0.32 3.24 -17.48
C THR A 55 -0.55 4.31 -16.83
N GLU A 56 -0.15 5.57 -16.94
CA GLU A 56 -0.88 6.71 -16.36
C GLU A 56 -2.35 6.78 -16.84
N GLY A 57 -2.58 6.58 -18.15
CA GLY A 57 -3.94 6.58 -18.70
C GLY A 57 -4.81 5.42 -18.22
N GLU A 58 -4.21 4.26 -17.95
CA GLU A 58 -4.91 3.12 -17.35
C GLU A 58 -5.23 3.40 -15.88
N ARG A 59 -4.27 3.96 -15.11
CA ARG A 59 -4.47 4.36 -13.70
C ARG A 59 -5.63 5.33 -13.58
N GLU A 60 -5.67 6.36 -14.43
CA GLU A 60 -6.75 7.36 -14.43
C GLU A 60 -8.13 6.74 -14.72
N ARG A 61 -8.22 5.84 -15.71
CA ARG A 61 -9.48 5.10 -15.99
C ARG A 61 -9.91 4.26 -14.80
N THR A 62 -8.98 3.52 -14.22
CA THR A 62 -9.27 2.63 -13.09
C THR A 62 -9.74 3.42 -11.86
N THR A 63 -9.08 4.53 -11.53
CA THR A 63 -9.52 5.42 -10.44
C THR A 63 -10.94 5.91 -10.64
N ARG A 64 -11.30 6.33 -11.87
CA ARG A 64 -12.66 6.76 -12.19
C ARG A 64 -13.71 5.67 -11.95
N VAL A 65 -13.42 4.43 -12.36
CA VAL A 65 -14.33 3.29 -12.17
C VAL A 65 -14.49 2.95 -10.70
N VAL A 66 -13.39 2.90 -9.93
CA VAL A 66 -13.44 2.63 -8.48
C VAL A 66 -14.24 3.71 -7.75
N ALA A 67 -13.98 4.98 -8.01
CA ALA A 67 -14.73 6.09 -7.41
C ALA A 67 -16.22 6.03 -7.74
N ALA A 68 -16.59 5.67 -8.98
CA ALA A 68 -17.98 5.54 -9.38
C ALA A 68 -18.73 4.36 -8.73
N ARG A 69 -18.01 3.27 -8.40
CA ARG A 69 -18.55 2.13 -7.64
C ARG A 69 -18.75 2.44 -6.16
N ASN A 70 -17.97 3.38 -5.62
CA ASN A 70 -18.01 3.79 -4.22
C ASN A 70 -19.01 4.94 -3.96
N ARG A 71 -20.01 5.12 -4.83
CA ARG A 71 -21.13 6.03 -4.56
C ARG A 71 -22.16 5.38 -3.65
#